data_AF-A0A8H5K434-F1
#
_entry.id   AF-A0A8H5K434-F1
#
_cell.length_a   1.000
_cell.length_b   1.000
_cell.length_c   1.000
_cell.angle_alpha   90.00
_cell.angle_beta   90.00
_cell.angle_gamma   90.00
#
_symmetry.space_group_name_H-M   'P 1'
#
loop_
_entity.id
_entity.type
_entity.pdbx_description
1 polymer ?
#
loop_
_entity_poly.entity_id
_entity_poly.type
_entity_poly.pdbx_seq_one_letter_code
_entity_poly.pdbx_strand_id
1 'polypeptide(L)'
;MASIPDTKSDVVDEKALSVLEQDDDPSISNVEEQPLVRRIDLHLLWAVVLGCHAAGENFAVLCSLRVLLGAFEATISPGFTLITGLWYKPSEHARHHSLWFWLFIVLGIVTAGWAVVLYIWLPDTPATARFLNPAQRVWATQRPQVAQRSFKTNKWSNAQLLEAMLDPKTWFQFLVITTVSLSNGVIANFSSLIIRGLNFDSRQSLLLGMPMAAYNVIIVLLSASLVEKFRRSRCIIAASASALSLVGTILVRQLPSTNNAGRYVGLILCASCANVFPMLSLISSNVAGFTKKSTVNAVFFLGYCAGNIAGPQFFIPTEAPQYGTAFTALFVIFCILIGLILAFRQYLAWENSRRDKTQGVYIDAESPERDAMSGAVMEATDETDFENKNFRYYL
;
A
#
# COMPACT_ATOMS: atom_id res chain seq x y z
N MET A 1 -51.73 -12.52 -9.87
CA MET A 1 -52.37 -13.46 -8.91
C MET A 1 -51.37 -14.54 -8.56
N ALA A 2 -50.68 -14.39 -7.43
CA ALA A 2 -49.97 -15.45 -6.72
C ALA A 2 -49.84 -14.97 -5.28
N SER A 3 -50.66 -15.53 -4.41
CA SER A 3 -50.84 -15.17 -3.00
C SER A 3 -49.68 -15.64 -2.14
N ILE A 4 -49.25 -14.77 -1.23
CA ILE A 4 -48.35 -15.05 -0.10
C ILE A 4 -49.07 -16.04 0.84
N PRO A 5 -48.43 -17.12 1.35
CA PRO A 5 -49.05 -17.99 2.35
C PRO A 5 -48.98 -17.36 3.75
N ASP A 6 -50.10 -17.42 4.46
CA ASP A 6 -50.30 -16.97 5.84
C ASP A 6 -49.30 -17.60 6.83
N THR A 7 -48.54 -16.77 7.53
CA THR A 7 -47.83 -17.13 8.77
C THR A 7 -48.86 -17.40 9.87
N LYS A 8 -48.98 -18.66 10.28
CA LYS A 8 -49.66 -19.05 11.52
C LYS A 8 -49.01 -18.33 12.70
N SER A 9 -49.84 -17.68 13.52
CA SER A 9 -49.48 -17.17 14.84
C SER A 9 -49.02 -18.33 15.73
N ASP A 10 -47.76 -18.30 16.18
CA ASP A 10 -47.25 -19.21 17.19
C ASP A 10 -48.02 -18.98 18.50
N VAL A 11 -48.87 -19.95 18.82
CA VAL A 11 -49.46 -20.13 20.13
C VAL A 11 -48.30 -20.39 21.09
N VAL A 12 -47.98 -19.40 21.92
CA VAL A 12 -47.11 -19.61 23.08
C VAL A 12 -47.79 -20.66 23.93
N ASP A 13 -47.16 -21.83 24.02
CA ASP A 13 -47.68 -23.00 24.73
C ASP A 13 -47.80 -22.63 26.22
N GLU A 14 -49.00 -22.28 26.67
CA GLU A 14 -49.33 -21.87 28.05
C GLU A 14 -48.88 -22.94 29.07
N LYS A 15 -48.78 -24.19 28.60
CA LYS A 15 -48.24 -25.36 29.31
C LYS A 15 -46.72 -25.28 29.57
N ALA A 16 -45.97 -24.59 28.72
CA ALA A 16 -44.53 -24.38 28.92
C ALA A 16 -44.26 -23.27 29.93
N LEU A 17 -45.11 -22.23 29.98
CA LEU A 17 -45.08 -21.20 31.02
C LEU A 17 -45.46 -21.78 32.38
N SER A 18 -46.47 -22.65 32.45
CA SER A 18 -46.86 -23.28 33.71
C SER A 18 -45.80 -24.26 34.25
N VAL A 19 -44.97 -24.88 33.40
CA VAL A 19 -43.85 -25.74 33.84
C VAL A 19 -42.70 -24.92 34.41
N LEU A 20 -42.50 -23.68 33.95
CA LEU A 20 -41.49 -22.76 34.51
C LEU A 20 -41.90 -22.17 35.87
N GLU A 21 -43.20 -22.14 36.19
CA GLU A 21 -43.72 -21.68 37.48
C GLU A 21 -43.80 -22.80 38.54
N GLN A 22 -43.62 -24.08 38.18
CA GLN A 22 -43.95 -25.20 39.07
C GLN A 22 -42.76 -26.03 39.60
N ASP A 23 -41.53 -25.79 39.13
CA ASP A 23 -40.32 -26.44 39.63
C ASP A 23 -39.42 -25.45 40.40
N ASP A 24 -39.84 -25.08 41.61
CA ASP A 24 -38.92 -24.59 42.67
C ASP A 24 -38.10 -25.79 43.19
N ASP A 25 -37.28 -26.41 42.34
CA ASP A 25 -36.30 -27.41 42.75
C ASP A 25 -35.10 -26.68 43.41
N PRO A 26 -34.84 -26.85 44.72
CA PRO A 26 -33.76 -26.17 45.43
C PRO A 26 -32.35 -26.59 44.97
N SER A 27 -32.25 -27.57 44.07
CA SER A 27 -31.00 -27.89 43.37
C SER A 27 -30.68 -26.95 42.19
N ILE A 28 -31.70 -26.32 41.60
CA ILE A 28 -31.54 -25.33 40.50
C ILE A 28 -31.24 -23.93 41.06
N SER A 29 -31.74 -23.61 42.26
CA SER A 29 -31.48 -22.33 42.94
C SER A 29 -30.03 -22.14 43.39
N ASN A 30 -29.18 -23.16 43.27
CA ASN A 30 -27.76 -23.13 43.62
C ASN A 30 -26.83 -23.14 42.39
N VAL A 31 -27.37 -23.03 41.17
CA VAL A 31 -26.53 -22.70 40.01
C VAL A 31 -26.19 -21.23 40.13
N GLU A 32 -25.01 -20.94 40.66
CA GLU A 32 -24.42 -19.61 40.71
C GLU A 32 -24.47 -19.00 39.29
N GLU A 33 -25.47 -18.17 39.01
CA GLU A 33 -25.54 -17.35 37.80
C GLU A 33 -24.36 -16.38 37.85
N GLN A 34 -23.17 -16.84 37.45
CA GLN A 34 -22.06 -15.93 37.27
C GLN A 34 -22.42 -15.00 36.10
N PRO A 35 -22.63 -13.70 36.34
CA PRO A 35 -23.08 -12.80 35.29
C PRO A 35 -22.00 -12.75 34.21
N LEU A 36 -22.38 -13.09 32.98
CA LEU A 36 -21.51 -13.06 31.80
C LEU A 36 -20.81 -11.71 31.59
N VAL A 37 -21.38 -10.67 32.17
CA VAL A 37 -20.81 -9.32 32.28
C VAL A 37 -19.34 -9.38 32.70
N ARG A 38 -18.93 -10.30 33.58
CA ARG A 38 -17.53 -10.48 34.03
C ARG A 38 -16.55 -11.03 32.98
N ARG A 39 -17.00 -11.56 31.83
CA ARG A 39 -16.12 -12.05 30.74
C ARG A 39 -15.97 -11.04 29.61
N ILE A 40 -16.91 -10.09 29.50
CA ILE A 40 -16.81 -8.92 28.62
C ILE A 40 -15.72 -7.95 29.13
N ASP A 41 -15.32 -8.09 30.39
CA ASP A 41 -14.20 -7.40 31.03
C ASP A 41 -12.89 -7.48 30.21
N LEU A 42 -12.62 -8.57 29.49
CA LEU A 42 -11.42 -8.69 28.62
C LEU A 42 -11.49 -7.85 27.35
N HIS A 43 -12.70 -7.60 26.83
CA HIS A 43 -12.89 -6.70 25.68
C HIS A 43 -12.82 -5.24 26.15
N LEU A 44 -13.27 -4.97 27.38
CA LEU A 44 -12.99 -3.71 28.06
C LEU A 44 -11.49 -3.56 28.32
N LEU A 45 -10.75 -4.62 28.69
CA LEU A 45 -9.29 -4.59 28.80
C LEU A 45 -8.62 -4.37 27.43
N TRP A 46 -9.12 -4.96 26.34
CA TRP A 46 -8.66 -4.63 24.99
C TRP A 46 -8.89 -3.14 24.68
N ALA A 47 -10.08 -2.61 24.98
CA ALA A 47 -10.42 -1.21 24.77
C ALA A 47 -9.66 -0.25 25.71
N VAL A 48 -9.37 -0.68 26.94
CA VAL A 48 -8.58 0.06 27.94
C VAL A 48 -7.12 0.03 27.55
N VAL A 49 -6.56 -1.10 27.11
CA VAL A 49 -5.19 -1.19 26.58
C VAL A 49 -5.06 -0.34 25.32
N LEU A 50 -6.06 -0.38 24.44
CA LEU A 50 -6.15 0.52 23.29
C LEU A 50 -6.23 1.99 23.73
N GLY A 51 -6.97 2.29 24.79
CA GLY A 51 -7.02 3.62 25.41
C GLY A 51 -5.70 4.03 26.08
N CYS A 52 -4.98 3.08 26.70
CA CYS A 52 -3.68 3.28 27.32
C CYS A 52 -2.58 3.52 26.28
N HIS A 53 -2.79 3.17 25.00
CA HIS A 53 -1.90 3.64 23.93
C HIS A 53 -1.90 5.16 23.84
N ALA A 54 -2.98 5.85 24.27
CA ALA A 54 -3.00 7.31 24.35
C ALA A 54 -2.14 7.87 25.49
N ALA A 55 -1.81 7.06 26.50
CA ALA A 55 -0.92 7.44 27.61
C ALA A 55 0.52 6.90 27.44
N GLY A 56 0.78 6.12 26.39
CA GLY A 56 2.07 5.52 26.13
C GLY A 56 3.03 6.49 25.45
N GLU A 57 3.94 7.09 26.21
CA GLU A 57 4.93 8.05 25.67
C GLU A 57 6.28 7.40 25.31
N ASN A 58 6.48 6.12 25.68
CA ASN A 58 7.75 5.42 25.54
C ASN A 58 7.64 4.19 24.63
N PHE A 59 8.67 3.96 23.79
CA PHE A 59 8.70 2.84 22.84
C PHE A 59 8.51 1.46 23.51
N ALA A 60 9.12 1.25 24.68
CA ALA A 60 8.94 0.02 25.45
C ALA A 60 7.49 -0.17 25.92
N VAL A 61 6.81 0.92 26.30
CA VAL A 61 5.41 0.91 26.73
C VAL A 61 4.50 0.62 25.53
N LEU A 62 4.73 1.27 24.39
CA LEU A 62 3.96 1.05 23.16
C LEU A 62 4.14 -0.38 22.59
N CYS A 63 5.37 -0.92 22.59
CA CYS A 63 5.62 -2.32 22.22
C CYS A 63 4.91 -3.30 23.15
N SER A 64 4.99 -3.06 24.46
CA SER A 64 4.31 -3.90 25.46
C SER A 64 2.79 -3.84 25.30
N LEU A 65 2.23 -2.65 25.11
CA LEU A 65 0.80 -2.45 24.84
C LEU A 65 0.38 -3.11 23.53
N ARG A 66 1.24 -3.18 22.51
CA ARG A 66 0.94 -3.89 21.25
C ARG A 66 0.92 -5.41 21.39
N VAL A 67 1.85 -5.97 22.15
CA VAL A 67 1.85 -7.41 22.48
C VAL A 67 0.59 -7.76 23.27
N LEU A 68 0.24 -6.93 24.26
CA LEU A 68 -0.98 -7.09 25.05
C LEU A 68 -2.23 -6.95 24.18
N LEU A 69 -2.27 -5.98 23.25
CA LEU A 69 -3.40 -5.79 22.33
C LEU A 69 -3.62 -7.03 21.45
N GLY A 70 -2.56 -7.62 20.88
CA GLY A 70 -2.64 -8.85 20.11
C GLY A 70 -3.08 -10.06 20.94
N ALA A 71 -2.62 -10.14 22.20
CA ALA A 71 -3.06 -11.19 23.13
C ALA A 71 -4.55 -11.07 23.47
N PHE A 72 -5.08 -9.85 23.64
CA PHE A 72 -6.50 -9.63 23.91
C PHE A 72 -7.38 -9.76 22.66
N GLU A 73 -6.86 -9.43 21.47
CA GLU A 73 -7.55 -9.60 20.17
C GLU A 73 -7.86 -11.07 19.86
N ALA A 74 -7.01 -12.00 20.31
CA ALA A 74 -7.26 -13.44 20.21
C ALA A 74 -8.54 -13.90 20.93
N THR A 75 -9.05 -13.08 21.86
CA THR A 75 -10.27 -13.35 22.64
C THR A 75 -11.56 -12.98 21.89
N ILE A 76 -11.47 -12.24 20.77
CA ILE A 76 -12.63 -11.74 20.02
C ILE A 76 -13.40 -12.91 19.38
N SER A 77 -12.71 -13.82 18.70
CA SER A 77 -13.33 -15.01 18.11
C SER A 77 -14.07 -15.86 19.16
N PRO A 78 -13.44 -16.32 20.25
CA PRO A 78 -14.15 -17.09 21.29
C PRO A 78 -15.20 -16.26 22.04
N GLY A 79 -15.07 -14.93 22.13
CA GLY A 79 -16.08 -14.04 22.72
C GLY A 79 -17.38 -14.03 21.92
N PHE A 80 -17.31 -13.87 20.60
CA PHE A 80 -18.49 -13.99 19.73
C PHE A 80 -19.06 -15.42 19.71
N THR A 81 -18.21 -16.46 19.87
CA THR A 81 -18.67 -17.85 20.11
C THR A 81 -19.48 -17.99 21.38
N LEU A 82 -19.06 -17.36 22.46
CA LEU A 82 -19.76 -17.42 23.74
C LEU A 82 -21.09 -16.66 23.69
N ILE A 83 -21.12 -15.46 23.09
CA ILE A 83 -22.34 -14.66 22.93
C ILE A 83 -23.37 -15.39 22.07
N THR A 84 -22.92 -16.00 20.97
CA THR A 84 -23.82 -16.87 20.18
C THR A 84 -24.28 -18.07 20.98
N GLY A 85 -23.41 -18.64 21.81
CA GLY A 85 -23.67 -19.69 22.80
C GLY A 85 -24.81 -19.40 23.78
N LEU A 86 -25.09 -18.13 24.05
CA LEU A 86 -26.02 -17.70 25.10
C LEU A 86 -27.32 -17.14 24.57
N TRP A 87 -27.25 -16.42 23.45
CA TRP A 87 -28.42 -15.75 22.87
C TRP A 87 -29.22 -16.63 21.92
N TYR A 88 -28.66 -17.75 21.50
CA TYR A 88 -29.26 -18.64 20.52
C TYR A 88 -29.29 -20.06 21.06
N LYS A 89 -30.14 -20.92 20.51
CA LYS A 89 -30.16 -22.33 20.93
C LYS A 89 -28.94 -23.07 20.38
N PRO A 90 -28.50 -24.19 20.99
CA PRO A 90 -27.43 -25.04 20.45
C PRO A 90 -27.62 -25.45 18.99
N SER A 91 -28.87 -25.63 18.57
CA SER A 91 -29.27 -25.91 17.18
C SER A 91 -29.07 -24.72 16.23
N GLU A 92 -28.95 -23.49 16.75
CA GLU A 92 -28.88 -22.24 15.99
C GLU A 92 -27.49 -21.61 16.01
N HIS A 93 -26.61 -22.01 16.92
CA HIS A 93 -25.24 -21.46 17.03
C HIS A 93 -24.48 -21.55 15.72
N ALA A 94 -24.48 -22.73 15.09
CA ALA A 94 -23.75 -22.94 13.84
C ALA A 94 -24.18 -21.98 12.72
N ARG A 95 -25.49 -21.66 12.65
CA ARG A 95 -26.04 -20.75 11.64
C ARG A 95 -25.54 -19.32 11.87
N HIS A 96 -25.55 -18.85 13.11
CA HIS A 96 -25.19 -17.47 13.43
C HIS A 96 -23.67 -17.27 13.46
N HIS A 97 -22.90 -18.27 13.91
CA HIS A 97 -21.44 -18.29 13.83
C HIS A 97 -20.94 -18.14 12.40
N SER A 98 -21.65 -18.78 11.46
CA SER A 98 -21.33 -18.68 10.04
C SER A 98 -21.52 -17.26 9.51
N LEU A 99 -22.57 -16.53 9.93
CA LEU A 99 -22.97 -15.22 9.37
C LEU A 99 -21.87 -14.14 9.41
N TRP A 100 -21.09 -14.02 10.49
CA TRP A 100 -20.00 -13.03 10.51
C TRP A 100 -18.71 -13.56 9.90
N PHE A 101 -18.47 -14.87 9.96
CA PHE A 101 -17.32 -15.50 9.31
C PHE A 101 -17.39 -15.39 7.78
N TRP A 102 -18.62 -15.30 7.23
CA TRP A 102 -18.85 -15.05 5.82
C TRP A 102 -18.15 -13.80 5.28
N LEU A 103 -17.94 -12.74 6.07
CA LEU A 103 -17.25 -11.54 5.56
C LEU A 103 -15.79 -11.80 5.21
N PHE A 104 -15.07 -12.53 6.06
CA PHE A 104 -13.68 -12.93 5.82
C PHE A 104 -13.59 -14.03 4.75
N ILE A 105 -14.56 -14.96 4.75
CA ILE A 105 -14.63 -16.04 3.76
C ILE A 105 -14.94 -15.49 2.37
N VAL A 106 -15.88 -14.56 2.21
CA VAL A 106 -16.22 -13.97 0.90
C VAL A 106 -15.03 -13.23 0.33
N LEU A 107 -14.38 -12.37 1.11
CA LEU A 107 -13.18 -11.65 0.65
C LEU A 107 -12.02 -12.61 0.32
N GLY A 108 -11.83 -13.65 1.15
CA GLY A 108 -10.85 -14.70 0.93
C GLY A 108 -11.11 -15.54 -0.32
N ILE A 109 -12.36 -15.93 -0.58
CA ILE A 109 -12.75 -16.70 -1.76
C ILE A 109 -12.58 -15.88 -3.03
N VAL A 110 -12.98 -14.60 -3.03
CA VAL A 110 -12.81 -13.73 -4.20
C VAL A 110 -11.33 -13.57 -4.55
N THR A 111 -10.47 -13.34 -3.55
CA THR A 111 -9.01 -13.22 -3.76
C THR A 111 -8.36 -14.55 -4.14
N ALA A 112 -8.74 -15.66 -3.53
CA ALA A 112 -8.25 -17.00 -3.87
C ALA A 112 -8.70 -17.42 -5.29
N GLY A 113 -9.95 -17.16 -5.66
CA GLY A 113 -10.47 -17.40 -7.00
C GLY A 113 -9.69 -16.62 -8.05
N TRP A 114 -9.41 -15.34 -7.79
CA TRP A 114 -8.56 -14.53 -8.66
C TRP A 114 -7.12 -15.07 -8.75
N ALA A 115 -6.55 -15.54 -7.64
CA ALA A 115 -5.23 -16.16 -7.64
C ALA A 115 -5.17 -17.45 -8.47
N VAL A 116 -6.22 -18.28 -8.45
CA VAL A 116 -6.32 -19.47 -9.32
C VAL A 116 -6.41 -19.07 -10.79
N VAL A 117 -7.18 -18.03 -11.12
CA VAL A 117 -7.23 -17.47 -12.48
C VAL A 117 -5.84 -17.03 -12.92
N LEU A 118 -5.13 -16.27 -12.10
CA LEU A 118 -3.75 -15.85 -12.38
C LEU A 118 -2.80 -17.04 -12.52
N TYR A 119 -2.89 -18.05 -11.65
CA TYR A 119 -2.04 -19.23 -11.74
C TYR A 119 -2.22 -20.01 -13.06
N ILE A 120 -3.47 -20.10 -13.56
CA ILE A 120 -3.76 -20.81 -14.81
C ILE A 120 -3.40 -19.98 -16.04
N TRP A 121 -3.61 -18.66 -16.00
CA TRP A 121 -3.55 -17.78 -17.18
C TRP A 121 -2.27 -16.94 -17.28
N LEU A 122 -1.59 -16.63 -16.17
CA LEU A 122 -0.39 -15.79 -16.16
C LEU A 122 0.86 -16.64 -16.43
N PRO A 123 1.57 -16.43 -17.55
CA PRO A 123 2.77 -17.18 -17.87
C PRO A 123 4.00 -16.62 -17.14
N ASP A 124 4.87 -17.50 -16.66
CA ASP A 124 6.13 -17.12 -15.97
C ASP A 124 7.15 -16.42 -16.87
N THR A 125 7.03 -16.57 -18.20
CA THR A 125 7.90 -15.94 -19.20
C THR A 125 7.15 -15.64 -20.50
N PRO A 126 7.59 -14.66 -21.30
CA PRO A 126 7.04 -14.43 -22.64
C PRO A 126 7.17 -15.67 -23.57
N ALA A 127 8.14 -16.55 -23.31
CA ALA A 127 8.35 -17.80 -24.05
C ALA A 127 7.29 -18.87 -23.74
N THR A 128 6.70 -18.86 -22.54
CA THR A 128 5.64 -19.78 -22.12
C THR A 128 4.23 -19.19 -22.25
N ALA A 129 4.12 -17.97 -22.79
CA ALA A 129 2.86 -17.24 -22.93
C ALA A 129 1.87 -17.94 -23.88
N ARG A 130 0.80 -18.50 -23.30
CA ARG A 130 -0.24 -19.25 -24.02
C ARG A 130 -1.02 -18.39 -25.02
N PHE A 131 -1.12 -17.08 -24.78
CA PHE A 131 -1.83 -16.13 -25.64
C PHE A 131 -1.02 -15.63 -26.85
N LEU A 132 0.28 -15.96 -26.94
CA LEU A 132 1.13 -15.55 -28.07
C LEU A 132 1.37 -16.71 -29.04
N ASN A 133 1.37 -16.41 -30.34
CA ASN A 133 1.82 -17.34 -31.38
C ASN A 133 3.32 -17.63 -31.28
N PRO A 134 3.82 -18.79 -31.77
CA PRO A 134 5.24 -19.13 -31.68
C PRO A 134 6.19 -18.04 -32.22
N ALA A 135 5.86 -17.42 -33.35
CA ALA A 135 6.63 -16.30 -33.90
C ALA A 135 6.58 -15.04 -33.01
N GLN A 136 5.43 -14.75 -32.40
CA GLN A 136 5.26 -13.62 -31.47
C GLN A 136 6.02 -13.85 -30.16
N ARG A 137 6.12 -15.11 -29.68
CA ARG A 137 6.89 -15.45 -28.46
C ARG A 137 8.36 -15.17 -28.63
N VAL A 138 8.94 -15.48 -29.80
CA VAL A 138 10.34 -15.17 -30.11
C VAL A 138 10.56 -13.66 -30.05
N TRP A 139 9.73 -12.89 -30.74
CA TRP A 139 9.84 -11.43 -30.76
C TRP A 139 9.62 -10.79 -29.37
N ALA A 140 8.62 -11.28 -28.62
CA ALA A 140 8.32 -10.82 -27.27
C ALA A 140 9.41 -11.16 -26.25
N THR A 141 10.15 -12.25 -26.47
CA THR A 141 11.28 -12.65 -25.62
C THR A 141 12.53 -11.84 -25.97
N GLN A 142 12.78 -11.63 -27.26
CA GLN A 142 13.96 -10.91 -27.74
C GLN A 142 13.89 -9.42 -27.45
N ARG A 143 12.72 -8.77 -27.61
CA ARG A 143 12.60 -7.31 -27.47
C ARG A 143 13.12 -6.77 -26.12
N PRO A 144 12.73 -7.31 -24.94
CA PRO A 144 13.28 -6.87 -23.66
C PRO A 144 14.76 -7.24 -23.48
N GLN A 145 15.19 -8.39 -24.01
CA GLN A 145 16.57 -8.88 -23.89
C GLN A 145 17.56 -8.01 -24.69
N VAL A 146 17.15 -7.58 -25.88
CA VAL A 146 17.91 -6.64 -26.72
C VAL A 146 18.11 -5.32 -26.01
N ALA A 147 17.03 -4.78 -25.43
CA ALA A 147 17.06 -3.48 -24.78
C ALA A 147 17.81 -3.49 -23.44
N GLN A 148 17.68 -4.56 -22.64
CA GLN A 148 18.19 -4.60 -21.26
C GLN A 148 19.42 -5.49 -21.05
N ARG A 149 19.83 -6.30 -22.06
CA ARG A 149 20.94 -7.28 -21.98
C ARG A 149 20.97 -8.15 -20.71
N SER A 150 19.81 -8.33 -20.08
CA SER A 150 19.67 -9.12 -18.86
C SER A 150 18.75 -10.29 -19.13
N PHE A 151 19.24 -11.48 -18.79
CA PHE A 151 18.55 -12.73 -19.02
C PHE A 151 18.04 -13.28 -17.69
N LYS A 152 16.84 -13.89 -17.69
CA LYS A 152 16.35 -14.61 -16.52
C LYS A 152 17.33 -15.75 -16.21
N THR A 153 17.97 -15.68 -15.06
CA THR A 153 18.88 -16.73 -14.57
C THR A 153 18.44 -17.14 -13.17
N ASN A 154 18.56 -18.43 -12.86
CA ASN A 154 18.36 -18.93 -11.49
C ASN A 154 19.67 -18.96 -10.70
N LYS A 155 20.78 -18.50 -11.29
CA LYS A 155 22.10 -18.47 -10.64
C LYS A 155 22.29 -17.14 -9.91
N TRP A 156 22.59 -17.22 -8.62
CA TRP A 156 22.93 -16.06 -7.80
C TRP A 156 24.36 -15.58 -8.07
N SER A 157 24.56 -14.27 -8.22
CA SER A 157 25.88 -13.65 -8.38
C SER A 157 26.20 -12.67 -7.25
N ASN A 158 27.21 -13.00 -6.43
CA ASN A 158 27.70 -12.11 -5.38
C ASN A 158 28.35 -10.83 -5.93
N ALA A 159 28.92 -10.89 -7.14
CA ALA A 159 29.48 -9.70 -7.80
C ALA A 159 28.37 -8.70 -8.13
N GLN A 160 27.24 -9.17 -8.68
CA GLN A 160 26.08 -8.33 -8.95
C GLN A 160 25.42 -7.78 -7.67
N LEU A 161 25.42 -8.57 -6.59
CA LEU A 161 24.99 -8.09 -5.26
C LEU A 161 25.86 -6.93 -4.79
N LEU A 162 27.18 -7.10 -4.81
CA LEU A 162 28.12 -6.07 -4.36
C LEU A 162 28.03 -4.82 -5.24
N GLU A 163 27.90 -4.99 -6.56
CA GLU A 163 27.65 -3.89 -7.49
C GLU A 163 26.36 -3.15 -7.14
N ALA A 164 25.26 -3.85 -6.86
CA ALA A 164 23.99 -3.24 -6.45
C ALA A 164 24.13 -2.39 -5.18
N MET A 165 24.93 -2.85 -4.21
CA MET A 165 25.15 -2.14 -2.94
C MET A 165 26.08 -0.94 -3.06
N LEU A 166 27.04 -0.99 -3.99
CA LEU A 166 27.98 0.11 -4.25
C LEU A 166 27.42 1.13 -5.24
N ASP A 167 26.37 0.79 -5.99
CA ASP A 167 25.75 1.67 -6.98
C ASP A 167 25.02 2.84 -6.30
N PRO A 168 25.46 4.10 -6.54
CA PRO A 168 24.79 5.28 -5.98
C PRO A 168 23.32 5.37 -6.39
N LYS A 169 22.94 4.83 -7.57
CA LYS A 169 21.55 4.83 -8.04
C LYS A 169 20.61 4.10 -7.08
N THR A 170 21.08 3.00 -6.49
CA THR A 170 20.31 2.20 -5.52
C THR A 170 19.95 3.06 -4.31
N TRP A 171 20.90 3.82 -3.78
CA TRP A 171 20.71 4.68 -2.62
C TRP A 171 19.86 5.92 -2.91
N PHE A 172 19.98 6.50 -4.11
CA PHE A 172 19.05 7.55 -4.55
C PHE A 172 17.61 7.05 -4.59
N GLN A 173 17.38 5.86 -5.16
CA GLN A 173 16.05 5.24 -5.22
C GLN A 173 15.53 4.91 -3.81
N PHE A 174 16.39 4.41 -2.92
CA PHE A 174 16.07 4.19 -1.50
C PHE A 174 15.62 5.47 -0.81
N LEU A 175 16.37 6.56 -0.97
CA LEU A 175 16.04 7.85 -0.34
C LEU A 175 14.72 8.40 -0.89
N VAL A 176 14.55 8.41 -2.21
CA VAL A 176 13.31 8.86 -2.86
C VAL A 176 12.10 8.09 -2.34
N ILE A 177 12.14 6.74 -2.34
CA ILE A 177 10.99 5.95 -1.88
C ILE A 177 10.74 6.09 -0.38
N THR A 178 11.79 6.25 0.43
CA THR A 178 11.65 6.50 1.87
C THR A 178 10.92 7.82 2.10
N THR A 179 11.34 8.90 1.43
CA THR A 179 10.70 10.23 1.53
C THR A 179 9.26 10.23 1.03
N VAL A 180 8.97 9.54 -0.07
CA VAL A 180 7.59 9.36 -0.55
C VAL A 180 6.75 8.61 0.48
N SER A 181 7.29 7.54 1.06
CA SER A 181 6.56 6.69 2.01
C SER A 181 6.33 7.39 3.36
N LEU A 182 7.23 8.30 3.78
CA LEU A 182 6.98 9.19 4.91
C LEU A 182 5.71 10.02 4.69
N SER A 183 5.56 10.63 3.50
CA SER A 183 4.36 11.42 3.17
C SER A 183 3.11 10.55 3.04
N ASN A 184 3.23 9.34 2.47
CA ASN A 184 2.14 8.38 2.38
C ASN A 184 1.63 7.96 3.78
N GLY A 185 2.55 7.65 4.70
CA GLY A 185 2.20 7.28 6.08
C GLY A 185 1.44 8.37 6.84
N VAL A 186 1.70 9.64 6.50
CA VAL A 186 1.01 10.82 7.06
C VAL A 186 -0.37 10.97 6.40
N ILE A 187 -0.45 11.04 5.07
CA ILE A 187 -1.69 11.38 4.36
C ILE A 187 -2.68 10.21 4.35
N ALA A 188 -2.23 8.98 4.04
CA ALA A 188 -3.13 7.84 3.89
C ALA A 188 -3.79 7.43 5.22
N ASN A 189 -2.99 7.35 6.30
CA ASN A 189 -3.48 6.86 7.59
C ASN A 189 -4.33 7.90 8.36
N PHE A 190 -4.06 9.20 8.17
CA PHE A 190 -4.71 10.26 8.95
C PHE A 190 -5.63 11.17 8.14
N SER A 191 -5.85 10.90 6.85
CA SER A 191 -6.74 11.70 5.98
C SER A 191 -8.13 11.91 6.59
N SER A 192 -8.78 10.85 7.10
CA SER A 192 -10.10 10.94 7.73
C SER A 192 -10.10 11.81 8.99
N LEU A 193 -9.01 11.76 9.78
CA LEU A 193 -8.83 12.57 10.98
C LEU A 193 -8.63 14.04 10.63
N ILE A 194 -7.84 14.33 9.59
CA ILE A 194 -7.64 15.68 9.07
C ILE A 194 -8.97 16.25 8.55
N ILE A 195 -9.73 15.49 7.77
CA ILE A 195 -11.03 15.92 7.23
C ILE A 195 -12.02 16.20 8.36
N ARG A 196 -12.06 15.34 9.38
CA ARG A 196 -12.87 15.60 10.59
C ARG A 196 -12.43 16.89 11.29
N GLY A 197 -11.13 17.17 11.33
CA GLY A 197 -10.56 18.43 11.81
C GLY A 197 -10.95 19.69 11.01
N LEU A 198 -11.57 19.53 9.83
CA LEU A 198 -12.14 20.61 9.01
C LEU A 198 -13.64 20.85 9.30
N ASN A 199 -14.18 20.35 10.42
CA ASN A 199 -15.59 20.44 10.83
C ASN A 199 -16.58 19.67 9.95
N PHE A 200 -16.13 18.62 9.24
CA PHE A 200 -17.04 17.68 8.58
C PHE A 200 -17.47 16.56 9.54
N ASP A 201 -18.71 16.07 9.40
CA ASP A 201 -19.20 14.94 10.19
C ASP A 201 -18.43 13.64 9.88
N SER A 202 -18.49 12.63 10.76
CA SER A 202 -17.80 11.35 10.59
C SER A 202 -18.23 10.62 9.31
N ARG A 203 -19.53 10.60 9.01
CA ARG A 203 -20.07 9.99 7.78
C ARG A 203 -19.65 10.76 6.53
N GLN A 204 -19.66 12.09 6.61
CA GLN A 204 -19.22 12.95 5.53
C GLN A 204 -17.71 12.83 5.26
N SER A 205 -16.91 12.70 6.32
CA SER A 205 -15.45 12.55 6.21
C SER A 205 -15.05 11.28 5.48
N LEU A 206 -15.77 10.17 5.71
CA LEU A 206 -15.59 8.93 4.96
C LEU A 206 -15.98 9.10 3.48
N LEU A 207 -17.09 9.78 3.19
CA LEU A 207 -17.54 10.05 1.83
C LEU A 207 -16.56 10.95 1.07
N LEU A 208 -15.98 11.94 1.76
CA LEU A 208 -14.96 12.84 1.24
C LEU A 208 -13.60 12.15 0.98
N GLY A 209 -13.45 10.87 1.31
CA GLY A 209 -12.36 10.05 0.79
C GLY A 209 -12.49 9.72 -0.70
N MET A 210 -13.72 9.64 -1.23
CA MET A 210 -13.96 9.25 -2.63
C MET A 210 -13.36 10.24 -3.65
N PRO A 211 -13.53 11.58 -3.51
CA PRO A 211 -12.93 12.53 -4.44
C PRO A 211 -11.39 12.47 -4.44
N MET A 212 -10.78 12.21 -3.28
CA MET A 212 -9.33 12.07 -3.16
C MET A 212 -8.83 10.82 -3.90
N ALA A 213 -9.56 9.71 -3.84
CA ALA A 213 -9.27 8.51 -4.61
C ALA A 213 -9.46 8.73 -6.13
N ALA A 214 -10.56 9.37 -6.55
CA ALA A 214 -10.82 9.69 -7.95
C ALA A 214 -9.75 10.61 -8.54
N TYR A 215 -9.35 11.64 -7.79
CA TYR A 215 -8.23 12.51 -8.16
C TYR A 215 -6.95 11.72 -8.38
N ASN A 216 -6.61 10.79 -7.47
CA ASN A 216 -5.42 9.95 -7.57
C ASN A 216 -5.40 9.11 -8.86
N VAL A 217 -6.54 8.55 -9.27
CA VAL A 217 -6.67 7.82 -10.54
C VAL A 217 -6.40 8.74 -11.73
N ILE A 218 -6.99 9.94 -11.75
CA ILE A 218 -6.83 10.90 -12.85
C ILE A 218 -5.36 11.30 -13.01
N ILE A 219 -4.70 11.66 -11.91
CA ILE A 219 -3.30 12.12 -11.97
C ILE A 219 -2.32 10.99 -12.34
N VAL A 220 -2.59 9.75 -11.94
CA VAL A 220 -1.79 8.58 -12.35
C VAL A 220 -1.93 8.33 -13.85
N LEU A 221 -3.15 8.35 -14.39
CA LEU A 221 -3.38 8.16 -15.83
C LEU A 221 -2.78 9.31 -16.66
N LEU A 222 -2.91 10.54 -16.17
CA LEU A 222 -2.32 11.71 -16.81
C LEU A 222 -0.79 11.61 -16.83
N SER A 223 -0.16 11.27 -15.69
CA SER A 223 1.29 11.13 -15.61
C SER A 223 1.82 10.02 -16.52
N ALA A 224 1.14 8.87 -16.59
CA ALA A 224 1.48 7.79 -17.52
C ALA A 224 1.42 8.25 -18.99
N SER A 225 0.36 8.95 -19.37
CA SER A 225 0.18 9.47 -20.73
C SER A 225 1.22 10.53 -21.10
N LEU A 226 1.60 11.38 -20.14
CA LEU A 226 2.63 12.41 -20.33
C LEU A 226 4.03 11.79 -20.49
N VAL A 227 4.35 10.74 -19.73
CA VAL A 227 5.63 10.02 -19.83
C VAL A 227 5.78 9.35 -21.20
N GLU A 228 4.68 8.83 -21.76
CA GLU A 228 4.69 8.22 -23.09
C GLU A 228 4.88 9.27 -24.19
N LYS A 229 4.23 10.44 -24.04
CA LYS A 229 4.30 11.51 -25.05
C LYS A 229 5.61 12.30 -25.03
N PHE A 230 6.19 12.53 -23.86
CA PHE A 230 7.37 13.38 -23.70
C PHE A 230 8.60 12.55 -23.32
N ARG A 231 9.67 12.64 -24.12
CA ARG A 231 10.95 11.98 -23.85
C ARG A 231 11.71 12.67 -22.70
N ARG A 232 12.53 11.91 -21.96
CA ARG A 232 13.37 12.38 -20.84
C ARG A 232 12.60 13.12 -19.74
N SER A 233 11.34 12.76 -19.57
CA SER A 233 10.35 13.48 -18.77
C SER A 233 10.01 12.81 -17.44
N ARG A 234 10.43 11.56 -17.22
CA ARG A 234 9.95 10.72 -16.09
C ARG A 234 10.23 11.38 -14.74
N CYS A 235 11.46 11.84 -14.53
CA CYS A 235 11.82 12.55 -13.29
C CYS A 235 11.13 13.93 -13.18
N ILE A 236 10.92 14.64 -14.31
CA ILE A 236 10.30 15.97 -14.31
C ILE A 236 8.82 15.86 -13.93
N ILE A 237 8.12 14.87 -14.48
CA ILE A 237 6.72 14.60 -14.18
C ILE A 237 6.57 14.22 -12.70
N ALA A 238 7.44 13.35 -12.17
CA ALA A 238 7.45 12.99 -10.75
C ALA A 238 7.74 14.20 -9.84
N ALA A 239 8.70 15.07 -10.22
CA ALA A 239 8.99 16.30 -9.50
C ALA A 239 7.81 17.29 -9.54
N SER A 240 7.12 17.40 -10.67
CA SER A 240 5.94 18.28 -10.82
C SER A 240 4.77 17.82 -9.95
N ALA A 241 4.52 16.51 -9.85
CA ALA A 241 3.50 15.96 -8.96
C ALA A 241 3.85 16.16 -7.48
N SER A 242 5.14 16.06 -7.14
CA SER A 242 5.64 16.38 -5.80
C SER A 242 5.50 17.87 -5.48
N ALA A 243 5.72 18.76 -6.46
CA ALA A 243 5.48 20.19 -6.32
C ALA A 243 3.99 20.51 -6.12
N LEU A 244 3.09 19.79 -6.78
CA LEU A 244 1.65 19.93 -6.55
C LEU A 244 1.25 19.51 -5.12
N SER A 245 1.91 18.48 -4.58
CA SER A 245 1.73 18.04 -3.19
C SER A 245 2.25 19.06 -2.18
N LEU A 246 3.36 19.74 -2.52
CA LEU A 246 3.89 20.86 -1.75
C LEU A 246 2.89 22.03 -1.71
N VAL A 247 2.29 22.39 -2.85
CA VAL A 247 1.23 23.41 -2.92
C VAL A 247 0.03 22.99 -2.05
N GLY A 248 -0.39 21.73 -2.14
CA GLY A 248 -1.45 21.19 -1.28
C GLY A 248 -1.16 21.37 0.20
N THR A 249 0.07 21.08 0.62
CA THR A 249 0.51 21.21 2.01
C THR A 249 0.48 22.67 2.49
N ILE A 250 0.93 23.59 1.64
CA ILE A 250 0.88 25.03 1.92
C ILE A 250 -0.57 25.50 2.08
N LEU A 251 -1.48 25.05 1.21
CA LEU A 251 -2.90 25.41 1.30
C LEU A 251 -3.53 24.91 2.61
N VAL A 252 -3.29 23.66 3.00
CA VAL A 252 -3.84 23.12 4.26
C VAL A 252 -3.34 23.89 5.48
N ARG A 253 -2.07 24.29 5.46
CA ARG A 253 -1.39 24.96 6.58
C ARG A 253 -1.72 26.45 6.69
N GLN A 254 -1.69 27.18 5.57
CA GLN A 254 -1.74 28.66 5.59
C GLN A 254 -3.14 29.22 5.41
N LEU A 255 -4.10 28.44 4.89
CA LEU A 255 -5.47 28.92 4.79
C LEU A 255 -6.11 29.06 6.18
N PRO A 256 -6.89 30.12 6.41
CA PRO A 256 -7.58 30.32 7.68
C PRO A 256 -8.56 29.16 7.93
N SER A 257 -8.80 28.88 9.22
CA SER A 257 -9.71 27.82 9.68
C SER A 257 -11.17 27.99 9.22
N THR A 258 -11.53 29.17 8.70
CA THR A 258 -12.83 29.45 8.10
C THR A 258 -12.97 28.88 6.69
N ASN A 259 -11.88 28.67 5.96
CA ASN A 259 -11.90 28.17 4.58
C ASN A 259 -11.70 26.64 4.50
N ASN A 260 -12.70 25.89 4.96
CA ASN A 260 -12.65 24.42 4.98
C ASN A 260 -12.56 23.80 3.57
N ALA A 261 -13.22 24.43 2.59
CA ALA A 261 -13.18 23.96 1.20
C ALA A 261 -11.77 24.07 0.60
N GLY A 262 -11.09 25.19 0.79
CA GLY A 262 -9.72 25.38 0.30
C GLY A 262 -8.71 24.45 0.98
N ARG A 263 -8.87 24.20 2.27
CA ARG A 263 -8.03 23.21 3.01
C ARG A 263 -8.30 21.78 2.55
N TYR A 264 -9.55 21.42 2.27
CA TYR A 264 -9.89 20.12 1.71
C TYR A 264 -9.31 19.92 0.30
N VAL A 265 -9.37 20.94 -0.57
CA VAL A 265 -8.69 20.91 -1.87
C VAL A 265 -7.18 20.75 -1.69
N GLY A 266 -6.58 21.44 -0.72
CA GLY A 266 -5.17 21.26 -0.37
C GLY A 266 -4.84 19.81 0.01
N LEU A 267 -5.71 19.15 0.77
CA LEU A 267 -5.55 17.74 1.14
C LEU A 267 -5.65 16.79 -0.06
N ILE A 268 -6.55 17.06 -1.00
CA ILE A 268 -6.61 16.31 -2.27
C ILE A 268 -5.31 16.47 -3.05
N LEU A 269 -4.80 17.70 -3.17
CA LEU A 269 -3.54 17.97 -3.87
C LEU A 269 -2.34 17.32 -3.19
N CYS A 270 -2.31 17.22 -1.86
CA CYS A 270 -1.29 16.46 -1.14
C CYS A 270 -1.21 14.99 -1.59
N ALA A 271 -2.32 14.38 -2.01
CA ALA A 271 -2.36 13.00 -2.47
C ALA A 271 -1.55 12.76 -3.77
N SER A 272 -1.18 13.83 -4.48
CA SER A 272 -0.39 13.75 -5.74
C SER A 272 0.99 13.12 -5.55
N CYS A 273 1.49 13.03 -4.31
CA CYS A 273 2.79 12.44 -4.00
C CYS A 273 2.84 10.94 -4.33
N ALA A 274 1.68 10.29 -4.45
CA ALA A 274 1.57 8.90 -4.89
C ALA A 274 2.02 8.69 -6.36
N ASN A 275 2.18 9.76 -7.16
CA ASN A 275 2.60 9.69 -8.57
C ASN A 275 4.12 9.50 -8.77
N VAL A 276 4.74 8.64 -7.96
CA VAL A 276 6.14 8.25 -8.14
C VAL A 276 6.26 6.99 -9.03
N PHE A 277 5.14 6.45 -9.53
CA PHE A 277 5.11 5.33 -10.47
C PHE A 277 6.00 5.49 -11.72
N PRO A 278 6.14 6.69 -12.33
CA PRO A 278 7.14 6.90 -13.37
C PRO A 278 8.58 6.60 -12.93
N MET A 279 8.93 6.83 -11.66
CA MET A 279 10.26 6.48 -11.13
C MET A 279 10.43 4.99 -10.88
N LEU A 280 9.37 4.26 -10.48
CA LEU A 280 9.42 2.80 -10.40
C LEU A 280 9.80 2.18 -11.76
N SER A 281 9.32 2.76 -12.85
CA SER A 281 9.72 2.34 -14.20
C SER A 281 11.21 2.53 -14.49
N LEU A 282 11.86 3.55 -13.88
CA LEU A 282 13.29 3.80 -14.06
C LEU A 282 14.13 2.69 -13.43
N ILE A 283 13.71 2.06 -12.34
CA ILE A 283 14.43 0.89 -11.78
C ILE A 283 14.49 -0.21 -12.84
N SER A 284 13.36 -0.49 -13.51
CA SER A 284 13.33 -1.49 -14.56
C SER A 284 14.15 -1.11 -15.80
N SER A 285 14.25 0.18 -16.13
CA SER A 285 14.97 0.66 -17.32
C SER A 285 16.47 0.93 -17.09
N ASN A 286 16.88 1.23 -15.85
CA ASN A 286 18.22 1.71 -15.51
C ASN A 286 19.07 0.71 -14.70
N VAL A 287 18.51 -0.44 -14.36
CA VAL A 287 19.23 -1.52 -13.67
C VAL A 287 19.21 -2.76 -14.56
N ALA A 288 20.39 -3.24 -14.92
CA ALA A 288 20.59 -4.49 -15.66
C ALA A 288 21.31 -5.51 -14.78
N GLY A 289 21.17 -6.80 -15.09
CA GLY A 289 21.60 -7.91 -14.25
C GLY A 289 20.46 -8.43 -13.37
N PHE A 290 20.26 -9.74 -13.37
CA PHE A 290 19.13 -10.37 -12.68
C PHE A 290 19.25 -10.26 -11.14
N THR A 291 20.40 -10.66 -10.59
CA THR A 291 20.68 -10.55 -9.14
C THR A 291 20.76 -9.09 -8.70
N LYS A 292 21.36 -8.22 -9.54
CA LYS A 292 21.42 -6.77 -9.26
C LYS A 292 20.02 -6.17 -9.16
N LYS A 293 19.15 -6.40 -10.15
CA LYS A 293 17.77 -5.90 -10.17
C LYS A 293 16.95 -6.40 -8.98
N SER A 294 17.05 -7.69 -8.63
CA SER A 294 16.39 -8.25 -7.44
C SER A 294 16.87 -7.57 -6.16
N THR A 295 18.18 -7.32 -6.04
CA THR A 295 18.76 -6.65 -4.87
C THR A 295 18.29 -5.21 -4.75
N VAL A 296 18.31 -4.44 -5.85
CA VAL A 296 17.84 -3.05 -5.87
C VAL A 296 16.37 -2.96 -5.45
N ASN A 297 15.52 -3.87 -5.95
CA ASN A 297 14.12 -3.95 -5.54
C ASN A 297 13.94 -4.27 -4.05
N ALA A 298 14.79 -5.14 -3.47
CA ALA A 298 14.76 -5.43 -2.04
C ALA A 298 15.14 -4.20 -1.20
N VAL A 299 16.19 -3.46 -1.59
CA VAL A 299 16.57 -2.21 -0.91
C VAL A 299 15.48 -1.15 -1.03
N PHE A 300 14.89 -1.01 -2.22
CA PHE A 300 13.74 -0.13 -2.44
C PHE A 300 12.59 -0.45 -1.47
N PHE A 301 12.27 -1.74 -1.29
CA PHE A 301 11.22 -2.18 -0.37
C PHE A 301 11.57 -1.88 1.10
N LEU A 302 12.85 -2.01 1.51
CA LEU A 302 13.29 -1.60 2.84
C LEU A 302 13.05 -0.11 3.10
N GLY A 303 13.35 0.75 2.12
CA GLY A 303 13.09 2.19 2.21
C GLY A 303 11.60 2.51 2.32
N TYR A 304 10.77 1.81 1.54
CA TYR A 304 9.32 1.89 1.62
C TYR A 304 8.79 1.55 3.02
N CYS A 305 9.27 0.45 3.61
CA CYS A 305 8.90 0.05 4.96
C CYS A 305 9.36 1.07 6.01
N ALA A 306 10.61 1.52 5.94
CA ALA A 306 11.16 2.50 6.88
C ALA A 306 10.35 3.82 6.87
N GLY A 307 10.00 4.32 5.68
CA GLY A 307 9.19 5.53 5.55
C GLY A 307 7.77 5.38 6.09
N ASN A 308 7.11 4.24 5.86
CA ASN A 308 5.76 4.02 6.41
C ASN A 308 5.75 3.87 7.94
N ILE A 309 6.83 3.38 8.55
CA ILE A 309 6.97 3.30 10.01
C ILE A 309 7.18 4.70 10.61
N ALA A 310 8.03 5.52 9.98
CA ALA A 310 8.40 6.83 10.48
C ALA A 310 7.34 7.92 10.19
N GLY A 311 6.59 7.83 9.09
CA GLY A 311 5.61 8.84 8.67
C GLY A 311 4.55 9.19 9.74
N PRO A 312 3.82 8.22 10.29
CA PRO A 312 2.81 8.45 11.33
C PRO A 312 3.31 9.19 12.57
N GLN A 313 4.62 9.12 12.87
CA GLN A 313 5.20 9.75 14.06
C GLN A 313 5.17 11.28 14.01
N PHE A 314 4.94 11.88 12.83
CA PHE A 314 4.77 13.32 12.70
C PHE A 314 3.39 13.82 13.16
N PHE A 315 2.39 12.93 13.33
CA PHE A 315 1.09 13.28 13.90
C PHE A 315 1.12 13.23 15.41
N ILE A 316 1.38 14.38 16.02
CA ILE A 316 1.39 14.53 17.47
C ILE A 316 -0.04 14.76 17.96
N PRO A 317 -0.57 13.93 18.89
CA PRO A 317 -1.95 14.07 19.37
C PRO A 317 -2.26 15.41 20.03
N THR A 318 -1.26 16.03 20.68
CA THR A 318 -1.41 17.32 21.39
C THR A 318 -1.66 18.50 20.46
N GLU A 319 -1.36 18.37 19.17
CA GLU A 319 -1.58 19.41 18.16
C GLU A 319 -2.93 19.27 17.43
N ALA A 320 -3.77 18.34 17.85
CA ALA A 320 -5.10 18.16 17.29
C ALA A 320 -5.94 19.45 17.47
N PRO A 321 -6.77 19.83 16.48
CA PRO A 321 -7.03 19.18 15.20
C PRO A 321 -6.17 19.72 14.03
N GLN A 322 -5.23 20.62 14.30
CA GLN A 322 -4.52 21.37 13.24
C GLN A 322 -3.22 20.69 12.78
N TYR A 323 -2.59 19.91 13.66
CA TYR A 323 -1.39 19.11 13.39
C TYR A 323 -0.28 19.91 12.70
N GLY A 324 0.07 21.06 13.28
CA GLY A 324 1.02 22.00 12.70
C GLY A 324 2.38 21.36 12.39
N THR A 325 2.90 20.51 13.26
CA THR A 325 4.17 19.81 13.05
C THR A 325 4.09 18.83 11.89
N ALA A 326 2.98 18.10 11.74
CA ALA A 326 2.78 17.16 10.62
C ALA A 326 2.84 17.88 9.26
N PHE A 327 2.16 19.02 9.13
CA PHE A 327 2.19 19.80 7.89
C PHE A 327 3.52 20.52 7.67
N THR A 328 4.24 20.93 8.72
CA THR A 328 5.63 21.42 8.57
C THR A 328 6.54 20.31 8.06
N ALA A 329 6.42 19.10 8.62
CA ALA A 329 7.20 17.95 8.20
C ALA A 329 6.91 17.61 6.74
N LEU A 330 5.63 17.57 6.33
CA LEU A 330 5.24 17.36 4.93
C LEU A 330 5.87 18.40 3.99
N PHE A 331 5.88 19.67 4.38
CA PHE A 331 6.50 20.73 3.58
C PHE A 331 7.99 20.45 3.36
N VAL A 332 8.73 20.12 4.42
CA VAL A 332 10.16 19.80 4.34
C VAL A 332 10.40 18.52 3.52
N ILE A 333 9.60 17.48 3.76
CA ILE A 333 9.65 16.20 3.05
C ILE A 333 9.46 16.41 1.55
N PHE A 334 8.47 17.20 1.12
CA PHE A 334 8.24 17.46 -0.30
C PHE A 334 9.34 18.32 -0.94
N CYS A 335 9.90 19.30 -0.23
CA CYS A 335 11.06 20.05 -0.69
C CYS A 335 12.28 19.14 -0.92
N ILE A 336 12.57 18.26 0.06
CA ILE A 336 13.65 17.27 -0.05
C ILE A 336 13.38 16.31 -1.20
N LEU A 337 12.14 15.81 -1.34
CA LEU A 337 11.75 14.89 -2.40
C LEU A 337 11.98 15.49 -3.80
N ILE A 338 11.54 16.72 -4.03
CA ILE A 338 11.76 17.43 -5.30
C ILE A 338 13.26 17.55 -5.57
N GLY A 339 14.04 17.96 -4.56
CA GLY A 339 15.49 18.05 -4.65
C GLY A 339 16.15 16.71 -5.01
N LEU A 340 15.76 15.62 -4.35
CA LEU A 340 16.27 14.28 -4.60
C LEU A 340 15.93 13.77 -6.00
N ILE A 341 14.70 13.98 -6.47
CA ILE A 341 14.28 13.57 -7.82
C ILE A 341 15.09 14.32 -8.89
N LEU A 342 15.27 15.64 -8.74
CA LEU A 342 16.04 16.44 -9.68
C LEU A 342 17.55 16.11 -9.61
N ALA A 343 18.09 15.88 -8.42
CA ALA A 343 19.47 15.44 -8.22
C ALA A 343 19.71 14.07 -8.87
N PHE A 344 18.79 13.11 -8.69
CA PHE A 344 18.87 11.82 -9.35
C PHE A 344 18.84 11.94 -10.87
N ARG A 345 17.93 12.75 -11.41
CA ARG A 345 17.88 13.05 -12.86
C ARG A 345 19.21 13.62 -13.35
N GLN A 346 19.77 14.59 -12.64
CA GLN A 346 21.02 15.24 -13.02
C GLN A 346 22.21 14.29 -12.92
N TYR A 347 22.21 13.39 -11.92
CA TYR A 347 23.20 12.33 -11.78
C TYR A 347 23.18 11.38 -12.98
N LEU A 348 22.00 10.91 -13.40
CA LEU A 348 21.86 10.05 -14.58
C LEU A 348 22.32 10.76 -15.87
N ALA A 349 21.97 12.04 -16.03
CA ALA A 349 22.40 12.84 -17.18
C ALA A 349 23.92 13.05 -17.20
N TRP A 350 24.52 13.29 -16.03
CA TRP A 350 25.97 13.41 -15.87
C TRP A 350 26.68 12.09 -16.18
N GLU A 351 26.17 10.96 -15.67
CA GLU A 351 26.75 9.65 -15.92
C GLU A 351 26.70 9.27 -17.40
N ASN A 352 25.57 9.54 -18.07
CA ASN A 352 25.46 9.38 -19.53
C ASN A 352 26.49 10.24 -20.26
N SER A 353 26.60 11.53 -19.90
CA SER A 353 27.56 12.45 -20.50
C SER A 353 29.01 12.04 -20.25
N ARG A 354 29.31 11.48 -19.07
CA ARG A 354 30.63 10.95 -18.73
C ARG A 354 30.97 9.76 -19.63
N ARG A 355 30.04 8.81 -19.78
CA ARG A 355 30.20 7.63 -20.64
C ARG A 355 30.37 8.01 -22.11
N ASP A 356 29.60 8.99 -22.59
CA ASP A 356 29.72 9.52 -23.96
C ASP A 356 31.10 10.14 -24.20
N LYS A 357 31.61 10.94 -23.24
CA LYS A 357 32.95 11.53 -23.32
C LYS A 357 34.07 10.49 -23.30
N THR A 358 33.96 9.48 -22.43
CA THR A 358 34.98 8.42 -22.32
C THR A 358 35.05 7.54 -23.56
N GLN A 359 33.93 7.36 -24.26
CA GLN A 359 33.85 6.50 -25.44
C GLN A 359 33.99 7.26 -26.76
N GLY A 360 33.81 8.59 -26.75
CA GLY A 360 33.76 9.40 -27.97
C GLY A 360 32.53 9.15 -28.83
N VAL A 361 31.51 8.46 -28.29
CA VAL A 361 30.27 8.09 -29.01
C VAL A 361 29.08 8.56 -28.21
N TYR A 362 28.19 9.33 -28.85
CA TYR A 362 26.90 9.69 -28.29
C TYR A 362 25.89 8.57 -28.51
N ILE A 363 25.34 8.02 -27.44
CA ILE A 363 24.31 7.00 -27.51
C ILE A 363 23.06 7.50 -26.80
N ASP A 364 21.96 7.62 -27.54
CA ASP A 364 20.67 8.03 -26.97
C ASP A 364 19.93 6.81 -26.38
N ALA A 365 19.71 6.82 -25.06
CA ALA A 365 19.02 5.74 -24.34
C ALA A 365 17.58 5.52 -24.82
N GLU A 366 16.93 6.59 -25.26
CA GLU A 366 15.50 6.62 -25.54
C GLU A 366 15.19 6.66 -27.06
N SER A 367 16.18 6.40 -27.93
CA SER A 367 15.98 6.53 -29.38
C SER A 367 15.04 5.46 -29.94
N PRO A 368 14.09 5.82 -30.85
CA PRO A 368 13.19 4.84 -31.48
C PRO A 368 13.93 3.82 -32.36
N GLU A 369 15.09 4.21 -32.91
CA GLU A 369 15.89 3.40 -33.83
C GLU A 369 16.64 2.24 -33.14
N ARG A 370 16.84 2.33 -31.81
CA ARG A 370 17.44 1.24 -31.02
C ARG A 370 16.58 -0.02 -30.98
N ASP A 371 15.25 0.14 -31.04
CA ASP A 371 14.29 -0.96 -31.10
C ASP A 371 14.29 -1.67 -32.47
N ALA A 372 14.78 -1.01 -33.54
CA ALA A 372 14.82 -1.54 -34.90
C ALA A 372 16.12 -2.29 -35.24
N MET A 373 17.19 -2.05 -34.48
CA MET A 373 18.54 -2.55 -34.79
C MET A 373 18.88 -3.80 -33.95
N SER A 374 18.18 -4.92 -34.14
CA SER A 374 18.54 -6.15 -33.44
C SER A 374 18.13 -7.44 -34.14
N GLY A 375 18.70 -7.66 -35.33
CA GLY A 375 18.70 -8.95 -36.01
C GLY A 375 19.87 -9.88 -35.60
N ALA A 376 20.75 -9.47 -34.69
CA ALA A 376 21.89 -10.28 -34.29
C ALA A 376 21.52 -11.17 -33.10
N VAL A 377 21.70 -12.49 -33.25
CA VAL A 377 21.61 -13.46 -32.16
C VAL A 377 22.63 -13.06 -31.09
N MET A 378 22.16 -12.42 -30.03
CA MET A 378 23.01 -11.97 -28.93
C MET A 378 23.27 -13.16 -28.00
N GLU A 379 24.53 -13.43 -27.68
CA GLU A 379 24.89 -14.44 -26.68
C GLU A 379 24.18 -14.14 -25.35
N ALA A 380 23.67 -15.18 -24.69
CA ALA A 380 22.89 -15.06 -23.47
C ALA A 380 23.76 -14.76 -22.24
N THR A 381 24.43 -13.61 -22.22
CA THR A 381 25.23 -13.13 -21.09
C THR A 381 24.41 -12.15 -20.25
N ASP A 382 24.21 -12.45 -18.96
CA ASP A 382 23.55 -11.56 -17.99
C ASP A 382 24.54 -10.49 -17.51
N GLU A 383 24.73 -9.46 -18.33
CA GLU A 383 25.64 -8.33 -18.06
C GLU A 383 24.95 -7.26 -17.21
N THR A 384 25.67 -6.66 -16.26
CA THR A 384 25.18 -5.51 -15.48
C THR A 384 25.27 -4.18 -16.26
N ASP A 385 24.62 -3.13 -15.75
CA ASP A 385 24.73 -1.78 -16.33
C ASP A 385 26.13 -1.14 -16.17
N PHE A 386 26.98 -1.67 -15.28
CA PHE A 386 28.38 -1.26 -15.17
C PHE A 386 29.27 -2.03 -16.15
N GLU A 387 29.03 -3.32 -16.34
CA GLU A 387 29.75 -4.16 -17.28
C GLU A 387 29.45 -3.76 -18.73
N ASN A 388 28.18 -3.48 -19.04
CA ASN A 388 27.76 -3.05 -20.37
C ASN A 388 28.11 -1.58 -20.62
N LYS A 389 29.24 -1.38 -21.31
CA LYS A 389 29.73 -0.07 -21.73
C LYS A 389 28.77 0.71 -22.65
N ASN A 390 27.93 0.03 -23.42
CA ASN A 390 26.93 0.67 -24.31
C ASN A 390 25.63 1.03 -23.59
N PHE A 391 25.50 0.68 -22.31
CA PHE A 391 24.33 1.02 -21.51
C PHE A 391 24.26 2.54 -21.26
N ARG A 392 23.05 3.09 -21.39
CA ARG A 392 22.72 4.49 -21.14
C ARG A 392 21.41 4.55 -20.36
N TYR A 393 21.36 5.47 -19.40
CA TYR A 393 20.27 5.58 -18.46
C TYR A 393 19.14 6.46 -19.02
N TYR A 394 17.90 6.04 -18.81
CA TYR A 394 16.68 6.80 -19.06
C TYR A 394 16.52 7.93 -18.03
N LEU A 395 15.93 9.05 -18.45
CA LEU A 395 15.84 10.29 -17.65
C LEU A 395 14.42 10.66 -17.18
#